data_AF-A0A8W8KDC0-F1
#
_entry.id   AF-A0A8W8KDC0-F1
#
_cell.length_a   1.000
_cell.length_b   1.000
_cell.length_c   1.000
_cell.angle_alpha   90.00
_cell.angle_beta   90.00
_cell.angle_gamma   90.00
#
_symmetry.space_group_name_H-M   'P 1'
#
loop_
_entity.id
_entity.type
_entity.pdbx_description
1 polymer ?
#
loop_
_entity_poly.entity_id
_entity_poly.type
_entity_poly.pdbx_seq_one_letter_code
_entity_poly.pdbx_strand_id
1 'polypeptide(L)'
;RVYDQVIEDFETREKEDMQPAHIINIDIQDNHEEATIGAFLISDLATMLFESDDLDNDIDEILQDFEPRARRPILHTVCFY
;
A
#
# COMPACT_ATOMS: atom_id res chain seq x y z
N ARG A 1 -0.66 -9.08 -9.95
CA ARG A 1 0.59 -9.82 -10.27
C ARG A 1 1.72 -9.47 -9.31
N VAL A 2 2.21 -8.22 -9.25
CA VAL A 2 3.27 -7.86 -8.29
C VAL A 2 2.78 -8.03 -6.86
N TYR A 3 1.59 -7.52 -6.56
CA TYR A 3 0.93 -7.71 -5.26
C TYR A 3 0.89 -9.17 -4.80
N ASP A 4 0.36 -10.06 -5.65
CA ASP A 4 0.23 -11.49 -5.33
C ASP A 4 1.61 -12.15 -5.09
N GLN A 5 2.62 -11.77 -5.88
CA GLN A 5 3.99 -12.27 -5.72
C GLN A 5 4.64 -11.81 -4.41
N VAL A 6 4.36 -10.58 -3.96
CA VAL A 6 4.86 -10.08 -2.68
C VAL A 6 4.17 -10.82 -1.54
N ILE A 7 2.85 -11.03 -1.61
CA ILE A 7 2.12 -11.78 -0.58
C ILE A 7 2.66 -13.21 -0.47
N GLU A 8 2.82 -13.92 -1.59
CA GLU A 8 3.34 -15.29 -1.61
C GLU A 8 4.75 -15.37 -0.99
N ASP A 9 5.63 -14.41 -1.31
CA ASP A 9 6.96 -14.32 -0.72
C ASP A 9 6.90 -14.08 0.81
N PHE A 10 6.04 -13.18 1.29
CA PHE A 10 5.83 -12.97 2.73
C PHE A 10 5.28 -14.20 3.45
N GLU A 11 4.37 -14.97 2.82
CA GLU A 11 3.79 -16.16 3.43
C GLU A 11 4.78 -17.32 3.54
N THR A 12 5.78 -17.39 2.65
CA THR A 12 6.78 -18.47 2.61
C THR A 12 7.96 -18.26 3.57
N ARG A 13 8.12 -17.04 4.10
CA ARG A 13 9.19 -16.70 5.05
C ARG A 13 8.84 -17.17 6.47
N GLU A 14 9.86 -17.56 7.24
CA GLU A 14 9.69 -17.77 8.67
C GLU A 14 9.42 -16.43 9.35
N LYS A 15 8.35 -16.39 10.14
CA LYS A 15 7.87 -15.18 10.83
C LYS A 15 8.57 -15.07 12.18
N GLU A 16 9.75 -14.47 12.21
CA GLU A 16 10.60 -14.47 13.41
C GLU A 16 10.10 -13.46 14.45
N ASP A 17 9.77 -12.24 14.01
CA ASP A 17 9.45 -11.13 14.90
C ASP A 17 7.94 -10.83 14.98
N MET A 18 7.12 -11.45 14.12
CA MET A 18 5.67 -11.21 14.01
C MET A 18 5.31 -9.73 13.88
N GLN A 19 6.19 -8.93 13.27
CA GLN A 19 5.94 -7.51 13.06
C GLN A 19 5.00 -7.31 11.87
N PRO A 20 3.91 -6.53 12.02
CA PRO A 20 2.97 -6.30 10.93
C PRO A 20 3.62 -5.47 9.81
N ALA A 21 3.29 -5.82 8.57
CA ALA A 21 3.71 -5.13 7.36
C ALA A 21 2.48 -4.88 6.48
N HIS A 22 2.16 -3.61 6.25
CA HIS A 22 1.02 -3.22 5.43
C HIS A 22 1.43 -3.23 3.95
N ILE A 23 0.89 -4.16 3.18
CA ILE A 23 1.09 -4.23 1.73
C ILE A 23 -0.08 -3.52 1.06
N ILE A 24 0.22 -2.45 0.32
CA ILE A 24 -0.76 -1.67 -0.42
C ILE A 24 -0.44 -1.76 -1.91
N ASN A 25 -1.46 -2.05 -2.75
CA ASN A 25 -1.33 -2.05 -4.20
C ASN A 25 -2.22 -0.98 -4.83
N ILE A 26 -1.60 -0.20 -5.72
CA ILE A 26 -2.27 0.77 -6.58
C ILE A 26 -1.92 0.40 -8.03
N ASP A 27 -2.92 0.14 -8.85
CA ASP A 27 -2.69 -0.22 -10.24
C ASP A 27 -2.24 0.99 -11.07
N ILE A 28 -0.99 0.94 -11.53
CA ILE A 28 -0.38 1.95 -12.40
C ILE A 28 -0.05 1.31 -13.74
N GLN A 29 -0.45 1.95 -14.84
CA GLN A 29 -0.12 1.45 -16.16
C GLN A 29 1.37 1.68 -16.46
N ASP A 30 2.00 0.73 -17.15
CA ASP A 30 3.41 0.76 -17.52
C ASP A 30 3.66 1.70 -18.72
N ASN A 31 3.45 2.99 -18.50
CA ASN A 31 3.81 4.06 -19.43
C ASN A 31 4.31 5.28 -18.65
N HIS A 32 5.07 6.15 -19.31
CA HIS A 32 5.74 7.28 -18.64
C HIS A 32 4.78 8.29 -18.00
N GLU A 33 3.63 8.55 -18.63
CA GLU A 33 2.64 9.51 -18.12
C GLU A 33 1.99 8.98 -16.84
N GLU A 34 1.49 7.74 -16.89
CA GLU A 34 0.85 7.07 -15.76
C GLU A 34 1.82 6.77 -14.63
N ALA A 35 3.08 6.43 -14.92
CA ALA A 35 4.11 6.28 -13.91
C ALA A 35 4.39 7.58 -13.15
N THR A 36 4.37 8.72 -13.86
CA THR A 36 4.57 10.03 -13.24
C THR A 36 3.39 10.39 -12.33
N ILE A 37 2.16 10.20 -12.81
CA ILE A 37 0.94 10.42 -12.01
C ILE A 37 0.93 9.47 -10.80
N GLY A 38 1.24 8.19 -11.01
CA GLY A 38 1.31 7.18 -9.97
C GLY A 38 2.36 7.49 -8.91
N ALA A 39 3.53 8.02 -9.30
CA ALA A 39 4.56 8.44 -8.34
C ALA A 39 4.08 9.57 -7.42
N PHE A 40 3.36 10.56 -7.96
CA PHE A 40 2.77 11.62 -7.14
C PHE A 40 1.67 11.07 -6.21
N LEU A 41 0.81 10.18 -6.71
CA LEU A 41 -0.23 9.52 -5.90
C LEU A 41 0.38 8.72 -4.74
N ILE A 42 1.43 7.94 -5.00
CA ILE A 42 2.14 7.16 -3.98
C ILE A 42 2.80 8.09 -2.96
N SER A 43 3.41 9.20 -3.41
CA SER A 43 4.02 10.19 -2.51
C SER A 43 2.99 10.85 -1.59
N ASP A 44 1.81 11.18 -2.12
CA ASP A 44 0.72 11.74 -1.33
C ASP A 44 0.22 10.74 -0.28
N LEU A 45 -0.01 9.48 -0.67
CA LEU A 45 -0.42 8.43 0.26
C LEU A 45 0.64 8.20 1.34
N ALA A 46 1.92 8.10 0.97
CA ALA A 46 3.01 7.94 1.92
C ALA A 46 3.08 9.10 2.92
N THR A 47 2.76 10.32 2.49
CA THR A 47 2.68 11.48 3.39
C THR A 47 1.52 11.33 4.38
N MET A 48 0.33 10.95 3.90
CA MET A 48 -0.84 10.73 4.78
C MET A 48 -0.57 9.63 5.83
N LEU A 49 0.06 8.52 5.42
CA LEU A 49 0.43 7.43 6.33
C LEU A 49 1.50 7.88 7.35
N PHE A 50 2.44 8.73 6.94
CA PHE A 50 3.50 9.24 7.82
C PHE A 50 2.98 10.27 8.85
N GLU A 51 1.94 11.03 8.49
CA GLU A 51 1.34 12.04 9.38
C GLU A 51 0.38 11.44 10.42
N SER A 52 0.03 10.15 10.30
CA SER A 52 -0.78 9.45 11.31
C SER A 52 0.04 9.15 12.56
N ASP A 53 -0.56 9.42 13.73
CA ASP A 53 0.02 9.11 15.04
C ASP A 53 -0.13 7.62 15.38
N ASP A 54 -1.14 6.93 14.81
CA ASP A 54 -1.46 5.52 15.04
C ASP A 54 -1.87 4.83 13.74
N LEU A 55 -0.87 4.52 12.93
CA LEU A 55 -1.05 3.96 11.59
C LEU A 55 -1.89 2.68 11.59
N ASP A 56 -1.69 1.78 12.56
CA ASP A 56 -2.37 0.48 12.59
C ASP A 56 -3.89 0.63 12.77
N ASN A 57 -4.33 1.68 13.48
CA ASN A 57 -5.75 2.00 13.67
C ASN A 57 -6.31 2.89 12.56
N ASP A 58 -5.51 3.82 12.03
CA ASP A 58 -5.97 4.83 11.08
C ASP A 58 -5.90 4.39 9.61
N ILE A 59 -5.15 3.33 9.28
CA ILE A 59 -4.84 2.99 7.88
C ILE A 59 -6.08 2.75 7.03
N ASP A 60 -7.11 2.09 7.56
CA ASP A 60 -8.35 1.82 6.81
C ASP A 60 -9.06 3.13 6.44
N GLU A 61 -9.11 4.10 7.36
CA GLU A 61 -9.70 5.42 7.13
C GLU A 61 -8.85 6.23 6.12
N ILE A 62 -7.53 6.21 6.29
CA ILE A 62 -6.58 6.88 5.38
C ILE A 62 -6.72 6.35 3.94
N LEU A 63 -6.81 5.02 3.77
CA LEU A 63 -6.97 4.40 2.47
C LEU A 63 -8.34 4.72 1.86
N GLN A 64 -9.41 4.70 2.67
CA GLN A 64 -10.75 5.05 2.24
C GLN A 64 -10.84 6.53 1.77
N ASP A 65 -10.19 7.45 2.47
CA ASP A 65 -10.13 8.87 2.10
C ASP A 65 -9.25 9.12 0.87
N PHE A 66 -8.25 8.28 0.66
CA PHE A 66 -7.36 8.35 -0.49
C PHE A 66 -7.95 7.71 -1.76
N GLU A 67 -8.81 6.71 -1.65
CA GLU A 67 -9.39 5.99 -2.79
C GLU A 67 -10.12 6.91 -3.81
N PRO A 68 -10.95 7.90 -3.41
CA PRO A 68 -11.55 8.87 -4.32
C PRO A 68 -10.52 9.75 -5.05
N ARG A 69 -9.37 10.03 -4.42
CA ARG A 69 -8.28 10.82 -5.02
C ARG A 69 -7.52 9.99 -6.04
N ALA A 70 -7.23 8.72 -5.71
CA ALA A 70 -6.57 7.78 -6.60
C ALA A 70 -7.41 7.47 -7.84
N ARG A 71 -8.75 7.48 -7.72
CA ARG A 71 -9.72 7.07 -8.77
C ARG A 71 -9.44 5.67 -9.32
N ARG A 72 -8.87 4.82 -8.47
CA ARG A 72 -8.40 3.47 -8.80
C ARG A 72 -8.65 2.59 -7.59
N PRO A 73 -8.93 1.29 -7.80
CA PRO A 73 -9.05 0.36 -6.69
C PRO A 73 -7.71 0.27 -5.96
N ILE A 74 -7.79 0.27 -4.63
CA ILE A 74 -6.64 0.07 -3.76
C ILE A 74 -6.84 -1.28 -3.08
N LEU A 75 -5.82 -2.14 -3.16
CA LEU A 75 -5.79 -3.37 -2.39
C LEU A 75 -4.91 -3.16 -1.18
N HIS A 76 -5.33 -3.70 -0.04
CA HIS A 76 -4.57 -3.65 1.20
C HIS A 76 -4.64 -5.01 1.90
N THR A 77 -3.50 -5.45 2.42
CA THR A 77 -3.38 -6.66 3.23
C THR A 77 -2.26 -6.48 4.23
N VAL A 78 -2.44 -7.03 5.43
CA VAL A 78 -1.41 -7.07 6.46
C VAL A 78 -0.70 -8.42 6.41
N CYS A 79 0.61 -8.38 6.23
CA CYS A 79 1.50 -9.53 6.34
C CYS A 79 2.37 -9.40 7.60
N PHE A 80 3.17 -10.42 7.90
CA PHE A 80 4.02 -10.43 9.08
C PHE A 80 5.44 -10.87 8.70
N TYR A 81 6.44 -10.19 9.27
CA TYR A 81 7.84 -10.60 9.21
C TYR A 81 8.18 -11.72 10.20
#